data_AF-A0A533SIQ2-F1
#
_entry.id   AF-A0A533SIQ2-F1
#
_cell.length_a   1.000
_cell.length_b   1.000
_cell.length_c   1.000
_cell.angle_alpha   90.00
_cell.angle_beta   90.00
_cell.angle_gamma   90.00
#
_symmetry.space_group_name_H-M   'P 1'
#
loop_
_entity.id
_entity.type
_entity.pdbx_description
1 polymer ?
#
loop_
_entity_poly.entity_id
_entity_poly.type
_entity_poly.pdbx_seq_one_letter_code
_entity_poly.pdbx_strand_id
1 'polypeptide(L)'
;MKMRSALRNVTLFLVDVDGVIIKGRTQIPGAPQAIEALRRHGATAIFVTNNASRSRISLAQELCEIGIGATPEQTLTTAYLAAKHLLNTDAR
;
A
#
# COMPACT_ATOMS: atom_id res chain seq x y z
N MET A 1 -20.06 -6.03 1.19
CA MET A 1 -19.89 -4.86 0.28
C MET A 1 -19.84 -5.39 -1.14
N LYS A 2 -20.67 -4.89 -2.08
CA LYS A 2 -20.63 -5.33 -3.50
C LYS A 2 -19.61 -4.47 -4.26
N MET A 3 -18.72 -5.11 -5.02
CA MET A 3 -17.75 -4.42 -5.86
C MET A 3 -18.47 -3.66 -6.99
N ARG A 4 -18.08 -2.41 -7.24
CA ARG A 4 -18.66 -1.62 -8.33
C ARG A 4 -18.31 -2.25 -9.67
N SER A 5 -19.24 -2.16 -10.62
CA SER A 5 -19.11 -2.68 -12.00
C SER A 5 -17.76 -2.35 -12.65
N ALA A 6 -17.34 -1.10 -12.53
CA ALA A 6 -16.10 -0.58 -13.12
C ALA A 6 -14.82 -1.22 -12.56
N LEU A 7 -14.87 -1.79 -11.35
CA LEU A 7 -13.70 -2.38 -10.68
C LEU A 7 -13.59 -3.89 -10.91
N ARG A 8 -14.57 -4.53 -11.58
CA ARG A 8 -14.62 -5.98 -11.72
C ARG A 8 -13.42 -6.59 -12.46
N ASN A 9 -12.83 -5.83 -13.38
CA ASN A 9 -11.71 -6.28 -14.21
C ASN A 9 -10.37 -5.70 -13.74
N VAL A 10 -10.34 -5.00 -12.59
CA VAL A 10 -9.10 -4.45 -12.04
C VAL A 10 -8.43 -5.52 -11.18
N THR A 11 -7.21 -5.88 -11.56
CA THR A 11 -6.42 -6.95 -10.90
C THR A 11 -5.34 -6.39 -9.96
N LEU A 12 -5.04 -5.10 -10.06
CA LEU A 12 -4.02 -4.43 -9.26
C LEU A 12 -4.51 -3.06 -8.80
N PHE A 13 -4.33 -2.78 -7.52
CA PHE A 13 -4.61 -1.48 -6.90
C PHE A 13 -3.32 -0.92 -6.32
N LEU A 14 -2.97 0.30 -6.75
CA LEU A 14 -2.01 1.13 -6.04
C LEU A 14 -2.81 1.92 -5.00
N VAL A 15 -2.52 1.67 -3.73
CA VAL A 15 -3.28 2.19 -2.61
C VAL A 15 -2.41 3.18 -1.86
N ASP A 16 -2.85 4.44 -1.85
CA ASP A 16 -2.26 5.46 -1.00
C ASP A 16 -2.43 5.10 0.49
N VAL A 17 -1.55 5.60 1.35
CA VAL A 17 -1.54 5.27 2.78
C VAL A 17 -2.11 6.40 3.62
N ASP A 18 -1.48 7.58 3.55
CA ASP A 18 -1.79 8.71 4.42
C ASP A 18 -3.05 9.43 3.92
N GLY A 19 -4.12 9.38 4.72
CA GLY A 19 -5.44 9.91 4.35
C GLY A 19 -6.37 8.89 3.67
N VAL A 20 -5.89 7.69 3.37
CA VAL A 20 -6.68 6.60 2.77
C VAL A 20 -6.78 5.37 3.69
N ILE A 21 -5.66 4.93 4.26
CA ILE A 21 -5.61 3.83 5.23
C ILE A 21 -5.43 4.36 6.66
N ILE A 22 -4.59 5.38 6.83
CA ILE A 22 -4.22 5.95 8.13
C ILE A 22 -4.36 7.47 8.08
N LYS A 23 -4.95 8.08 9.10
CA LYS A 23 -4.97 9.53 9.31
C LYS A 23 -4.14 9.87 10.54
N GLY A 24 -2.91 10.32 10.35
CA GLY A 24 -1.96 10.57 11.44
C GLY A 24 -1.57 9.26 12.14
N ARG A 25 -2.08 9.04 13.35
CA ARG A 25 -1.86 7.80 14.13
C ARG A 25 -3.11 6.91 14.23
N THR A 26 -4.17 7.27 13.51
CA THR A 26 -5.47 6.59 13.61
C THR A 26 -5.78 5.87 12.32
N GLN A 27 -6.16 4.60 12.41
CA GLN A 27 -6.66 3.83 11.29
C GLN A 27 -7.98 4.42 10.75
N ILE A 28 -8.12 4.53 9.43
CA ILE A 28 -9.37 4.94 8.80
C ILE A 28 -10.39 3.79 8.89
N PRO A 29 -11.60 4.04 9.44
CA PRO A 29 -12.63 3.01 9.55
C PRO A 29 -13.00 2.41 8.20
N GLY A 30 -13.08 1.08 8.12
CA GLY A 30 -13.41 0.37 6.89
C GLY A 30 -12.21 0.07 5.98
N ALA A 31 -11.04 0.65 6.22
CA ALA A 31 -9.87 0.47 5.35
C ALA A 31 -9.42 -1.00 5.25
N PRO A 32 -9.23 -1.75 6.36
CA PRO A 32 -8.87 -3.18 6.25
C PRO A 32 -9.93 -4.00 5.54
N GLN A 33 -11.22 -3.73 5.81
CA GLN A 33 -12.33 -4.44 5.19
C GLN A 33 -12.39 -4.18 3.68
N ALA A 34 -12.03 -2.97 3.24
CA ALA A 34 -11.92 -2.63 1.83
C ALA A 34 -10.77 -3.38 1.16
N ILE A 35 -9.57 -3.41 1.75
CA ILE A 35 -8.44 -4.17 1.22
C ILE A 35 -8.77 -5.66 1.12
N GLU A 36 -9.38 -6.23 2.16
CA GLU A 36 -9.81 -7.63 2.18
C GLU A 36 -10.87 -7.91 1.09
N ALA A 37 -11.77 -6.97 0.83
CA ALA A 37 -12.73 -7.09 -0.27
C ALA A 37 -12.04 -7.06 -1.65
N LEU A 38 -11.00 -6.26 -1.85
CA LEU A 38 -10.20 -6.27 -3.08
C LEU A 38 -9.51 -7.63 -3.26
N ARG A 39 -8.88 -8.15 -2.19
CA ARG A 39 -8.18 -9.44 -2.22
C ARG A 39 -9.10 -10.62 -2.50
N ARG A 40 -10.29 -10.66 -1.88
CA ARG A 40 -11.30 -11.68 -2.17
C ARG A 40 -11.81 -11.65 -3.61
N HIS A 41 -11.67 -10.51 -4.30
CA HIS A 41 -11.96 -10.39 -5.73
C HIS A 41 -10.78 -10.81 -6.62
N GLY A 42 -9.71 -11.34 -6.03
CA GLY A 42 -8.49 -11.76 -6.74
C GLY A 42 -7.55 -10.62 -7.10
N ALA A 43 -7.81 -9.39 -6.61
CA ALA A 43 -6.94 -8.25 -6.88
C ALA A 43 -5.78 -8.17 -5.89
N THR A 44 -4.63 -7.73 -6.39
CA THR A 44 -3.45 -7.42 -5.58
C THR A 44 -3.50 -5.96 -5.12
N ALA A 45 -3.11 -5.70 -3.87
CA ALA A 45 -2.94 -4.34 -3.34
C ALA A 45 -1.45 -4.07 -3.11
N ILE A 46 -0.95 -2.97 -3.68
CA ILE A 46 0.38 -2.42 -3.44
C ILE A 46 0.22 -1.07 -2.77
N PHE A 47 0.83 -0.89 -1.61
CA PHE A 47 0.73 0.31 -0.81
C PHE A 47 1.83 1.27 -1.22
N VAL A 48 1.44 2.48 -1.62
CA VAL A 48 2.35 3.51 -2.11
C VAL A 48 2.20 4.74 -1.22
N THR A 49 3.32 5.32 -0.77
CA THR A 49 3.27 6.57 0.00
C THR A 49 4.40 7.50 -0.43
N ASN A 50 4.11 8.80 -0.43
CA ASN A 50 5.12 9.84 -0.59
C ASN A 50 5.88 10.13 0.71
N ASN A 51 5.50 9.51 1.83
CA ASN A 51 6.16 9.64 3.11
C ASN A 51 7.52 8.92 3.12
N ALA A 52 8.59 9.71 3.13
CA ALA A 52 9.97 9.22 3.14
C ALA A 52 10.50 8.84 4.55
N SER A 53 9.72 9.08 5.62
CA SER A 53 10.16 8.77 7.00
C SER A 53 10.06 7.28 7.35
N ARG A 54 9.34 6.50 6.55
CA ARG A 54 9.10 5.06 6.78
C ARG A 54 9.93 4.23 5.79
N SER A 55 10.53 3.16 6.30
CA SER A 55 11.07 2.10 5.47
C SER A 55 9.93 1.20 4.94
N ARG A 56 10.22 0.39 3.92
CA ARG A 56 9.27 -0.61 3.42
C ARG A 56 8.85 -1.62 4.50
N ILE A 57 9.80 -2.03 5.34
CA ILE A 57 9.58 -3.00 6.42
C ILE A 57 8.70 -2.38 7.49
N SER A 58 9.03 -1.17 7.95
CA SER A 58 8.26 -0.50 9.01
C SER A 58 6.84 -0.18 8.57
N LEU A 59 6.64 0.23 7.30
CA LEU A 59 5.30 0.45 6.77
C LEU A 59 4.50 -0.86 6.67
N ALA A 60 5.11 -1.96 6.24
CA ALA A 60 4.44 -3.26 6.19
C ALA A 60 4.02 -3.73 7.60
N GLN A 61 4.88 -3.52 8.61
CA GLN A 61 4.56 -3.82 10.01
C GLN A 61 3.39 -2.97 10.53
N GLU A 62 3.41 -1.66 10.31
CA GLU A 62 2.32 -0.75 10.71
C GLU A 62 0.98 -1.16 10.07
N LEU A 63 0.99 -1.55 8.79
CA LEU A 63 -0.20 -2.07 8.12
C LEU A 63 -0.70 -3.38 8.75
N CYS A 64 0.20 -4.30 9.10
CA CYS A 64 -0.15 -5.54 9.79
C CYS A 64 -0.77 -5.29 11.16
N GLU A 65 -0.24 -4.33 11.93
CA GLU A 65 -0.76 -3.95 13.26
C GLU A 65 -2.21 -3.46 13.21
N ILE A 66 -2.62 -2.82 12.11
CA ILE A 66 -4.01 -2.36 11.88
C ILE A 66 -4.87 -3.40 11.14
N GLY A 67 -4.42 -4.66 11.07
CA GLY A 67 -5.17 -5.76 10.48
C GLY A 67 -5.11 -5.85 8.96
N ILE A 68 -4.14 -5.19 8.32
CA ILE A 68 -3.88 -5.27 6.88
C ILE A 68 -2.59 -6.05 6.66
N GLY A 69 -2.70 -7.36 6.46
CA GLY A 69 -1.52 -8.19 6.18
C GLY A 69 -0.78 -7.66 4.95
N ALA A 70 0.46 -7.20 5.10
CA ALA A 70 1.27 -6.62 4.04
C ALA A 70 2.73 -7.11 4.15
N THR A 71 3.40 -7.19 3.01
CA THR A 71 4.82 -7.55 2.93
C THR A 71 5.65 -6.32 2.50
N PRO A 72 6.96 -6.27 2.80
CA PRO A 72 7.84 -5.21 2.31
C PRO A 72 7.87 -5.08 0.78
N GLU A 73 7.59 -6.15 0.04
CA GLU A 73 7.50 -6.17 -1.43
C GLU A 73 6.24 -5.47 -1.94
N GLN A 74 5.19 -5.45 -1.11
CA GLN A 74 3.94 -4.76 -1.39
C GLN A 74 3.95 -3.30 -0.94
N THR A 75 5.05 -2.79 -0.37
CA THR A 75 5.15 -1.40 0.08
C THR A 75 6.18 -0.63 -0.75
N LEU A 76 5.77 0.53 -1.25
CA LEU A 76 6.60 1.45 -2.02
C LEU A 76 6.62 2.81 -1.32
N THR A 77 7.77 3.17 -0.78
CA THR A 77 8.02 4.49 -0.20
C THR A 77 8.89 5.31 -1.13
N THR A 78 8.72 6.64 -1.13
CA THR A 78 9.57 7.55 -1.92
C THR A 78 11.05 7.41 -1.61
N ALA A 79 11.42 7.20 -0.34
CA ALA A 79 12.81 6.94 0.05
C ALA A 79 13.40 5.71 -0.68
N TYR A 80 12.65 4.60 -0.72
CA TYR A 80 13.08 3.40 -1.43
C TYR A 80 13.17 3.62 -2.94
N LEU A 81 12.16 4.28 -3.53
CA LEU A 81 12.14 4.55 -4.97
C LEU A 81 13.28 5.48 -5.39
N ALA A 82 13.58 6.51 -4.60
CA ALA A 82 14.70 7.41 -4.84
C ALA A 82 16.05 6.67 -4.77
N ALA A 83 16.27 5.86 -3.73
CA ALA A 83 17.48 5.04 -3.62
C ALA A 83 17.64 4.09 -4.81
N LYS A 84 16.56 3.41 -5.21
CA LYS A 84 16.56 2.53 -6.39
C LYS A 84 16.86 3.31 -7.68
N HIS A 85 16.34 4.53 -7.82
CA HIS A 85 16.62 5.38 -8.97
C HIS A 85 18.08 5.78 -9.05
N LEU A 86 18.68 6.21 -7.93
CA LEU A 86 20.11 6.56 -7.86
C LEU A 86 21.00 5.37 -8.22
N LEU A 87 20.77 4.20 -7.60
CA LEU A 87 21.51 2.96 -7.90
C LEU A 87 21.43 2.54 -9.37
N ASN A 88 20.28 2.77 -10.01
CA ASN A 88 20.09 2.46 -11.43
C ASN A 88 20.71 3.52 -12.37
N THR A 89 20.95 4.73 -11.87
CA THR A 89 21.52 5.84 -12.64
C THR A 89 23.04 5.84 -12.57
N ASP A 90 23.61 5.51 -11.41
CA ASP A 90 25.06 5.34 -11.22
C ASP A 90 25.61 4.07 -11.91
N ALA A 91 24.73 3.17 -12.35
CA ALA A 91 25.07 1.97 -13.12
C ALA A 91 25.11 2.20 -14.65
N ARG A 92 24.94 3.45 -15.12
CA ARG A 92 25.11 3.87 -16.52
C ARG A 92 26.39 4.66 -16.68
#